data_AF-A0AB38AT09-F1
#
_entry.id   AF-A0AB38AT09-F1
#
_cell.length_a   1.000
_cell.length_b   1.000
_cell.length_c   1.000
_cell.angle_alpha   90.00
_cell.angle_beta   90.00
_cell.angle_gamma   90.00
#
_symmetry.space_group_name_H-M   'P 1'
#
loop_
_entity.id
_entity.type
_entity.pdbx_description
1 polymer ?
#
loop_
_entity_poly.entity_id
_entity_poly.type
_entity_poly.pdbx_seq_one_letter_code
_entity_poly.pdbx_strand_id
1 'polypeptide(L)' 'MAISGSRPASAAPSVMQECKACQDLERGRKQAAAARDRSKVTDFDVLIERHRARHQQ' A
#
# COMPACT_ATOMS: atom_id res chain seq x y z
N MET A 1 -24.59 24.46 -2.21
CA MET A 1 -23.21 24.12 -2.64
C MET A 1 -22.28 24.37 -1.47
N ALA A 2 -21.67 23.33 -0.89
CA ALA A 2 -20.73 23.47 0.22
C ALA A 2 -19.50 22.60 -0.03
N ILE A 3 -18.36 23.25 -0.21
CA ILE A 3 -17.02 22.66 -0.27
C ILE A 3 -16.50 22.56 1.16
N SER A 4 -16.08 21.37 1.60
CA SER A 4 -15.38 21.19 2.89
C SER A 4 -14.42 20.02 2.84
N GLY A 5 -13.14 20.35 2.64
CA GLY A 5 -12.06 19.89 3.50
C GLY A 5 -11.60 18.44 3.39
N SER A 6 -10.53 18.25 2.64
CA SER A 6 -9.61 17.10 2.73
C SER A 6 -9.05 16.98 4.16
N ARG A 7 -9.39 15.93 4.90
CA ARG A 7 -8.67 15.50 6.12
C ARG A 7 -7.80 14.29 5.77
N PRO A 8 -6.46 14.39 5.71
CA PRO A 8 -5.63 13.21 5.85
C PRO A 8 -5.81 12.73 7.29
N ALA A 9 -6.36 11.52 7.45
CA ALA A 9 -6.52 10.89 8.75
C ALA A 9 -5.15 10.70 9.39
N SER A 10 -4.94 11.45 10.48
CA SER A 10 -4.18 11.14 11.69
C SER A 10 -3.03 10.14 11.57
N ALA A 11 -1.82 10.68 11.67
CA ALA A 11 -0.64 9.94 12.10
C ALA A 11 -0.90 9.28 13.47
N ALA A 12 -0.83 7.95 13.51
CA ALA A 12 -0.75 7.17 14.74
C ALA A 12 0.68 6.61 14.86
N PRO A 13 1.32 6.67 16.04
CA PRO A 13 2.72 6.31 16.19
C PRO A 13 2.91 4.79 16.35
N SER A 14 3.73 4.24 15.44
CA SER A 14 4.74 3.19 15.64
C SER A 14 4.53 2.07 16.68
N VAL A 15 3.98 0.93 16.24
CA VAL A 15 4.51 -0.41 16.57
C VAL A 15 4.22 -1.35 15.40
N MET A 16 5.17 -1.56 14.48
CA MET A 16 5.18 -2.67 13.48
C MET A 16 3.85 -2.96 12.73
N GLN A 17 2.97 -1.97 12.57
CA GLN A 17 1.83 -2.08 11.69
C GLN A 17 2.30 -1.70 10.31
N GLU A 18 2.43 -2.69 9.42
CA GLU A 18 2.53 -2.43 8.00
C GLU A 18 1.48 -1.39 7.65
N CYS A 19 1.95 -0.26 7.13
CA CYS A 19 1.10 0.86 6.81
C CYS A 19 -0.11 0.38 5.98
N LYS A 20 -1.28 1.02 6.11
CA LYS A 20 -2.48 0.54 5.40
C LYS A 20 -2.25 0.37 3.89
N ALA A 21 -1.42 1.22 3.29
CA ALA A 21 -0.99 1.11 1.90
C ALA A 21 -0.12 -0.14 1.63
N CYS A 22 0.78 -0.49 2.55
CA CYS A 22 1.60 -1.70 2.51
C CYS A 22 0.71 -2.95 2.47
N GLN A 23 -0.29 -3.00 3.36
CA GLN A 23 -1.26 -4.11 3.43
C GLN A 23 -2.11 -4.20 2.16
N ASP A 24 -2.51 -3.07 1.58
CA ASP A 24 -3.30 -3.03 0.35
C ASP A 24 -2.49 -3.56 -0.85
N LEU A 25 -1.22 -3.12 -0.97
CA LEU A 25 -0.30 -3.61 -2.00
C LEU A 25 -0.03 -5.12 -1.86
N GLU A 26 0.21 -5.61 -0.65
CA GLU A 26 0.38 -7.05 -0.42
C GLU A 26 -0.90 -7.85 -0.74
N ARG A 27 -2.08 -7.30 -0.44
CA ARG A 27 -3.36 -7.90 -0.81
C ARG A 27 -3.55 -7.93 -2.33
N GLY A 28 -3.18 -6.87 -3.03
CA GLY A 28 -3.18 -6.79 -4.50
C GLY A 28 -2.28 -7.87 -5.11
N ARG A 29 -1.05 -8.00 -4.59
CA ARG A 29 -0.10 -9.04 -5.00
C ARG A 29 -0.68 -10.46 -4.81
N LYS A 30 -1.28 -10.73 -3.64
CA LYS A 30 -1.89 -12.04 -3.33
C LYS A 30 -3.05 -12.37 -4.29
N GLN A 31 -3.89 -11.39 -4.62
CA GLN A 31 -4.98 -11.57 -5.59
C GLN A 31 -4.45 -11.82 -7.01
N ALA A 32 -3.42 -11.08 -7.45
CA ALA A 32 -2.78 -11.30 -8.75
C ALA A 32 -2.13 -12.68 -8.84
N ALA A 33 -1.48 -13.13 -7.77
CA ALA A 33 -0.90 -14.47 -7.68
C ALA A 33 -1.98 -15.57 -7.75
N ALA A 34 -3.10 -15.38 -7.05
CA ALA A 34 -4.25 -16.30 -7.10
C ALA A 34 -4.86 -16.35 -8.52
N ALA A 35 -4.91 -15.22 -9.23
CA ALA A 35 -5.32 -15.14 -10.62
C ALA A 35 -4.27 -15.66 -11.62
N ARG A 36 -3.08 -16.08 -11.15
CA ARG A 36 -1.91 -16.47 -11.95
C ARG A 36 -1.44 -15.39 -12.92
N ASP A 37 -1.76 -14.12 -12.64
CA ASP A 37 -1.37 -12.97 -13.45
C ASP A 37 0.03 -12.51 -13.05
N ARG A 38 1.05 -13.13 -13.64
CA ARG A 38 2.46 -12.85 -13.32
C ARG A 38 2.86 -11.41 -13.60
N SER A 39 2.26 -10.79 -14.62
CA SER A 39 2.53 -9.39 -14.97
C SER A 39 2.13 -8.46 -13.82
N LYS A 40 0.92 -8.64 -13.27
CA LYS A 40 0.46 -7.84 -12.13
C LYS A 40 1.20 -8.17 -10.84
N VAL A 41 1.59 -9.43 -10.62
CA VAL A 41 2.40 -9.79 -9.45
C VAL A 41 3.70 -8.98 -9.43
N THR A 42 4.40 -8.87 -10.56
CA THR A 42 5.65 -8.10 -10.66
C THR A 42 5.42 -6.60 -10.45
N ASP A 43 4.33 -6.04 -10.99
CA ASP A 43 3.96 -4.64 -10.76
C ASP A 43 3.74 -4.35 -9.27
N PHE A 44 2.96 -5.20 -8.58
CA PHE A 44 2.76 -5.08 -7.15
C PHE A 44 4.05 -5.23 -6.35
N ASP A 45 4.96 -6.12 -6.75
CA ASP A 45 6.25 -6.31 -6.07
C ASP A 45 7.09 -5.02 -6.11
N VAL A 46 7.21 -4.41 -7.29
CA VAL A 46 7.90 -3.12 -7.47
C VAL A 46 7.25 -2.00 -6.64
N LEU A 47 5.92 -1.95 -6.59
CA LEU A 47 5.20 -0.97 -5.78
C LEU A 47 5.43 -1.17 -4.29
N ILE A 48 5.46 -2.43 -3.82
CA ILE A 48 5.75 -2.78 -2.41
C ILE A 48 7.16 -2.33 -2.04
N GLU A 49 8.17 -2.68 -2.85
CA GLU A 49 9.56 -2.32 -2.59
C GLU A 49 9.75 -0.80 -2.53
N ARG A 50 9.22 -0.09 -3.53
CA ARG A 50 9.29 1.38 -3.57
C ARG A 50 8.59 2.01 -2.38
N HIS A 51 7.47 1.44 -1.95
CA HIS A 51 6.74 1.95 -0.80
C HIS A 51 7.48 1.69 0.51
N ARG A 52 8.06 0.49 0.68
CA ARG A 52 8.89 0.13 1.84
C ARG A 52 10.14 1.00 1.95
N ALA A 53 10.79 1.31 0.82
CA ALA A 53 11.95 2.21 0.78
C ALA A 53 11.63 3.62 1.34
N ARG A 54 10.38 4.08 1.24
CA ARG A 54 9.94 5.38 1.80
C ARG A 54 9.66 5.35 3.30
N HIS A 55 9.50 4.17 3.90
CA HIS A 55 9.39 4.01 5.35
C HIS A 55 10.75 3.92 6.04
N GLN A 56 11.82 3.68 5.28
CA GLN A 56 13.19 3.59 5.79
C GLN A 56 13.99 4.89 5.69
N GLN A 57 13.39 5.96 5.17
CA GLN A 57 13.96 7.32 5.15
C GLN A 57 13.30 8.18 6.23
#